data_AF-A0A943C553-F1
#
_entry.id   AF-A0A943C553-F1
#
_cell.length_a   1.000
_cell.length_b   1.000
_cell.length_c   1.000
_cell.angle_alpha   90.00
_cell.angle_beta   90.00
_cell.angle_gamma   90.00
#
_symmetry.space_group_name_H-M   'P 1'
#
loop_
_entity.id
_entity.type
_entity.pdbx_description
1 polymer ?
#
loop_
_entity_poly.entity_id
_entity_poly.type
_entity_poly.pdbx_seq_one_letter_code
_entity_poly.pdbx_strand_id
1 'polypeptide(L)'
;MISKYKNVAVIYGGKGRNYAEALHKSILKISDEERYPICSKLIMETILTSELLSDVMELFRQSEFCVGFLTADDVVLSENQTYRLRQNVVFELGMALMQIGRERCILLSDFDSRAAGFELPSDMNSLEIRQFDPDDINKVIHDAIEKILQNSKISIVSETCSELIPQYDNLLTRETYYINHENLFLSKQARMVNGSSNYFQQILRQWYEECSSLYHYDEKCIYLLERLCFLPLFGCTQEVNTFMKKVADLAYDYKISDIILIEKQACEENADILFHRLVLSF
;
A
#
# COMPACT_ATOMS: atom_id res chain seq x y z
N MET A 1 11.09 3.55 -13.05
CA MET A 1 9.68 3.29 -12.78
C MET A 1 9.46 3.22 -11.28
N ILE A 2 8.54 4.04 -10.79
CA ILE A 2 8.03 3.95 -9.42
C ILE A 2 7.25 2.63 -9.34
N SER A 3 7.65 1.73 -8.45
CA SER A 3 6.91 0.48 -8.23
C SER A 3 5.70 0.80 -7.34
N LYS A 4 4.70 -0.08 -7.32
CA LYS A 4 3.61 0.09 -6.35
C LYS A 4 4.07 -0.41 -4.99
N TYR A 5 3.78 0.34 -3.94
CA TYR A 5 4.01 -0.13 -2.57
C TYR A 5 3.19 -1.40 -2.32
N LYS A 6 3.86 -2.40 -1.74
CA LYS A 6 3.25 -3.64 -1.27
C LYS A 6 2.58 -3.37 0.06
N ASN A 7 1.25 -3.46 0.06
CA ASN A 7 0.47 -3.24 1.28
C ASN A 7 0.54 -4.49 2.17
N VAL A 8 0.80 -4.25 3.45
CA VAL A 8 0.71 -5.23 4.55
C VAL A 8 -0.53 -4.88 5.36
N ALA A 9 -1.57 -5.69 5.23
CA ALA A 9 -2.75 -5.58 6.08
C ALA A 9 -2.40 -6.03 7.50
N VAL A 10 -2.83 -5.26 8.51
CA VAL A 10 -2.57 -5.61 9.92
C VAL A 10 -3.90 -5.75 10.65
N ILE A 11 -4.23 -6.98 11.03
CA ILE A 11 -5.42 -7.34 11.80
C ILE A 11 -5.04 -7.39 13.28
N TYR A 12 -5.89 -6.83 14.14
CA TYR A 12 -5.73 -6.90 15.59
C TYR A 12 -7.08 -6.72 16.30
N GLY A 13 -7.18 -7.22 17.53
CA GLY A 13 -8.29 -6.92 18.44
C GLY A 13 -7.77 -6.39 19.77
N GLY A 14 -8.58 -5.61 20.48
CA GLY A 14 -8.34 -5.22 21.88
C GLY A 14 -6.89 -4.88 22.22
N LYS A 15 -6.20 -5.74 22.99
CA LYS A 15 -4.81 -5.49 23.42
C LYS A 15 -3.78 -5.59 22.29
N GLY A 16 -4.10 -6.31 21.20
CA GLY A 16 -3.26 -6.48 20.02
C GLY A 16 -2.98 -5.17 19.28
N ARG A 17 -3.75 -4.11 19.57
CA ARG A 17 -3.53 -2.76 19.04
C ARG A 17 -2.11 -2.25 19.27
N ASN A 18 -1.55 -2.46 20.46
CA ASN A 18 -0.20 -1.98 20.78
C ASN A 18 0.86 -2.66 19.90
N TYR A 19 0.70 -3.96 19.65
CA TYR A 19 1.57 -4.74 18.78
C TYR A 19 1.45 -4.29 17.32
N ALA A 20 0.21 -4.06 16.85
CA ALA A 20 -0.08 -3.57 15.51
C ALA A 20 0.52 -2.18 15.26
N GLU A 21 0.37 -1.25 16.20
CA GLU A 21 0.98 0.08 16.11
C GLU A 21 2.51 0.03 16.12
N ALA A 22 3.10 -0.87 16.92
CA ALA A 22 4.56 -1.07 16.94
C ALA A 22 5.09 -1.66 15.62
N LEU A 23 4.40 -2.65 15.05
CA LEU A 23 4.71 -3.19 13.73
C LEU A 23 4.58 -2.10 12.65
N HIS A 24 3.50 -1.32 12.69
CA HIS A 24 3.26 -0.24 11.73
C HIS A 24 4.40 0.78 11.73
N LYS A 25 4.81 1.26 12.92
CA LYS A 25 5.95 2.17 13.07
C LYS A 25 7.25 1.57 12.56
N SER A 26 7.49 0.28 12.83
CA SER A 26 8.70 -0.41 12.41
C SER A 26 8.76 -0.60 10.89
N ILE A 27 7.63 -0.93 10.25
CA ILE A 27 7.52 -1.01 8.78
C ILE A 27 7.74 0.37 8.15
N LEU A 28 7.14 1.43 8.69
CA LEU A 28 7.36 2.79 8.17
C LEU A 28 8.83 3.19 8.28
N LYS A 29 9.45 2.92 9.42
CA LYS A 29 10.87 3.24 9.66
C LYS A 29 11.79 2.51 8.66
N ILE A 30 11.66 1.19 8.52
CA ILE A 30 12.53 0.43 7.60
C ILE A 30 12.23 0.72 6.13
N SER A 31 10.96 1.01 5.79
CA SER A 31 10.60 1.46 4.44
C SER A 31 11.28 2.78 4.10
N ASP A 32 11.38 3.70 5.06
CA ASP A 32 12.06 4.98 4.88
C ASP A 32 13.59 4.82 4.80
N GLU A 33 14.19 4.16 5.80
CA GLU A 33 15.65 4.02 5.93
C GLU A 33 16.28 3.19 4.81
N GLU A 34 15.66 2.04 4.47
CA GLU A 34 16.19 1.06 3.51
C GLU A 34 15.49 1.13 2.15
N ARG A 35 14.55 2.08 1.99
CA ARG A 35 13.80 2.32 0.75
C ARG A 35 13.05 1.11 0.21
N TYR A 36 12.57 0.25 1.11
CA TYR A 36 11.72 -0.87 0.74
C TYR A 36 10.31 -0.38 0.35
N PRO A 37 9.73 -0.84 -0.78
CA PRO A 37 8.39 -0.48 -1.24
C PRO A 37 7.33 -1.24 -0.46
N ILE A 38 7.39 -1.24 0.87
CA ILE A 38 6.41 -1.89 1.74
C ILE A 38 5.75 -0.83 2.60
N CYS A 39 4.46 -0.99 2.85
CA CYS A 39 3.77 -0.16 3.83
C CYS A 39 2.71 -0.97 4.54
N SER A 40 2.28 -0.53 5.72
CA SER A 40 1.25 -1.23 6.47
C SER A 40 -0.03 -0.42 6.61
N LYS A 41 -1.15 -1.11 6.58
CA LYS A 41 -2.49 -0.56 6.79
C LYS A 41 -3.12 -1.29 7.98
N LEU A 42 -3.37 -0.55 9.04
CA LEU A 42 -4.07 -1.04 10.22
C LEU A 42 -5.55 -1.22 9.90
N ILE A 43 -6.07 -2.43 10.09
CA ILE A 43 -7.48 -2.72 9.89
C ILE A 43 -8.20 -2.32 11.18
N MET A 44 -8.89 -1.20 11.12
CA MET A 44 -9.71 -0.71 12.22
C MET A 44 -10.89 -1.65 12.51
N GLU A 45 -11.38 -1.64 13.75
CA GLU A 45 -12.62 -2.32 14.19
C GLU A 45 -13.89 -1.64 13.61
N THR A 46 -14.02 -1.64 12.29
CA THR A 46 -14.98 -0.80 11.54
C THR A 46 -16.09 -1.59 10.84
N ILE A 47 -16.38 -2.84 11.21
CA ILE A 47 -17.38 -3.66 10.50
C ILE A 47 -18.86 -3.30 10.84
N LEU A 48 -19.12 -2.29 11.68
CA LEU A 48 -20.49 -1.98 12.13
C LEU A 48 -21.35 -1.14 11.17
N THR A 49 -20.82 -0.64 10.04
CA THR A 49 -21.64 0.10 9.06
C THR A 49 -21.44 -0.47 7.66
N SER A 50 -22.53 -0.80 6.99
CA SER A 50 -22.64 -1.57 5.74
C SER A 50 -21.83 -1.06 4.53
N GLU A 51 -21.19 0.10 4.63
CA GLU A 51 -20.30 0.65 3.61
C GLU A 51 -18.84 0.16 3.75
N LEU A 52 -18.45 -0.43 4.89
CA LEU A 52 -17.04 -0.72 5.20
C LEU A 52 -16.57 -2.13 4.78
N LEU A 53 -17.48 -3.07 4.51
CA LEU A 53 -17.10 -4.44 4.15
C LEU A 53 -16.46 -4.51 2.75
N SER A 54 -17.00 -3.77 1.77
CA SER A 54 -16.40 -3.66 0.44
C SER A 54 -15.00 -3.05 0.51
N ASP A 55 -14.79 -2.05 1.38
CA ASP A 55 -13.52 -1.36 1.53
C ASP A 55 -12.47 -2.27 2.18
N VAL A 56 -12.86 -3.05 3.19
CA VAL A 56 -11.98 -4.04 3.82
C VAL A 56 -11.63 -5.17 2.84
N MET A 57 -12.60 -5.66 2.06
CA MET A 57 -12.34 -6.64 1.01
C MET A 57 -11.37 -6.10 -0.06
N GLU A 58 -11.58 -4.86 -0.50
CA GLU A 58 -10.71 -4.21 -1.47
C GLU A 58 -9.31 -3.98 -0.91
N LEU A 59 -9.19 -3.60 0.36
CA LEU A 59 -7.90 -3.48 1.06
C LEU A 59 -7.16 -4.83 1.05
N PHE A 60 -7.82 -5.93 1.39
CA PHE A 60 -7.20 -7.25 1.34
C PHE A 60 -6.83 -7.67 -0.09
N ARG A 61 -7.69 -7.40 -1.08
CA ARG A 61 -7.41 -7.67 -2.49
C ARG A 61 -6.19 -6.90 -3.01
N GLN A 62 -5.95 -5.70 -2.48
CA GLN A 62 -4.79 -4.86 -2.80
C GLN A 62 -3.58 -5.12 -1.88
N SER A 63 -3.69 -6.06 -0.94
CA SER A 63 -2.62 -6.39 0.01
C SER A 63 -1.83 -7.62 -0.44
N GLU A 64 -0.52 -7.54 -0.24
CA GLU A 64 0.43 -8.61 -0.56
C GLU A 64 0.64 -9.55 0.63
N PHE A 65 0.40 -9.04 1.84
CA PHE A 65 0.61 -9.73 3.10
C PHE A 65 -0.47 -9.36 4.10
N CYS A 66 -0.70 -10.26 5.06
CA CYS A 66 -1.47 -9.97 6.26
C CYS A 66 -0.66 -10.36 7.49
N VAL A 67 -0.64 -9.50 8.50
CA VAL A 67 -0.15 -9.84 9.84
C VAL A 67 -1.30 -9.74 10.82
N GLY A 68 -1.62 -10.85 11.49
CA GLY A 68 -2.68 -10.91 12.49
C GLY A 68 -2.09 -11.01 13.90
N PHE A 69 -2.35 -10.03 14.75
CA PHE A 69 -2.10 -10.11 16.18
C PHE A 69 -3.37 -10.60 16.89
N LEU A 70 -3.36 -11.89 17.24
CA LEU A 70 -4.46 -12.59 17.88
C LEU A 70 -4.33 -12.45 19.40
N THR A 71 -5.41 -12.03 20.04
CA THR A 71 -5.50 -11.81 21.49
C THR A 71 -6.78 -12.43 22.05
N ALA A 72 -6.71 -12.95 23.27
CA ALA A 72 -7.83 -13.57 23.97
C ALA A 72 -8.72 -12.52 24.68
N ASP A 73 -9.28 -11.59 23.90
CA ASP A 73 -9.97 -10.41 24.42
C ASP A 73 -11.46 -10.63 24.75
N ASP A 74 -12.10 -11.66 24.17
CA ASP A 74 -13.52 -11.95 24.36
C ASP A 74 -13.73 -13.18 25.27
N VAL A 75 -14.83 -13.20 26.01
CA VAL A 75 -15.22 -14.31 26.90
C VAL A 75 -16.58 -14.86 26.47
N VAL A 76 -16.67 -16.19 26.42
CA VAL A 76 -17.94 -16.92 26.25
C VAL A 76 -18.53 -17.16 27.64
N LEU A 77 -19.77 -16.74 27.82
CA LEU A 77 -20.53 -17.01 29.05
C LEU A 77 -20.97 -18.48 29.07
N SER A 78 -20.07 -19.37 29.49
CA SER A 78 -20.32 -20.78 29.78
C SER A 78 -20.03 -21.10 31.25
N GLU A 79 -20.42 -22.30 31.72
CA GLU A 79 -20.21 -22.74 33.12
C GLU A 79 -18.74 -22.64 33.56
N ASN A 80 -17.80 -22.86 32.63
CA ASN A 80 -16.40 -22.49 32.76
C ASN A 80 -16.15 -21.24 31.90
N GLN A 81 -15.43 -20.24 32.43
CA GLN A 81 -15.02 -19.08 31.63
C GLN A 81 -14.07 -19.53 30.51
N THR A 82 -14.53 -19.43 29.27
CA THR A 82 -13.73 -19.76 28.07
C THR A 82 -13.45 -18.48 27.31
N TYR A 83 -12.19 -18.26 26.93
CA TYR A 83 -11.79 -17.10 26.15
C TYR A 83 -11.84 -17.39 24.66
N ARG A 84 -12.00 -16.36 23.83
CA ARG A 84 -12.00 -16.47 22.36
C ARG A 84 -11.44 -15.21 21.71
N LEU A 85 -11.21 -15.29 20.40
CA LEU A 85 -10.95 -14.12 19.57
C LEU A 85 -12.19 -13.24 19.44
N ARG A 86 -11.99 -11.93 19.27
CA ARG A 86 -13.06 -11.01 18.87
C ARG A 86 -13.65 -11.41 17.52
N GLN A 87 -14.98 -11.30 17.38
CA GLN A 87 -15.67 -11.70 16.15
C GLN A 87 -15.19 -10.94 14.91
N ASN A 88 -14.89 -9.65 15.03
CA ASN A 88 -14.37 -8.85 13.92
C ASN A 88 -13.01 -9.38 13.44
N VAL A 89 -12.12 -9.76 14.36
CA VAL A 89 -10.80 -10.35 14.05
C VAL A 89 -10.96 -11.67 13.30
N VAL A 90 -11.88 -12.53 13.75
CA VAL A 90 -12.18 -13.81 13.08
C VAL A 90 -12.68 -13.56 11.66
N PHE A 91 -13.58 -12.58 11.49
CA PHE A 91 -14.16 -12.23 10.20
C PHE A 91 -13.10 -11.66 9.22
N GLU A 92 -12.31 -10.69 9.68
CA GLU A 92 -11.22 -10.08 8.91
C GLU A 92 -10.18 -11.12 8.50
N LEU A 93 -9.84 -12.03 9.40
CA LEU A 93 -8.90 -13.09 9.10
C LEU A 93 -9.46 -14.06 8.05
N GLY A 94 -10.74 -14.41 8.13
CA GLY A 94 -11.41 -15.19 7.09
C GLY A 94 -11.30 -14.54 5.71
N MET A 95 -11.52 -13.22 5.63
CA MET A 95 -11.34 -12.47 4.38
C MET A 95 -9.89 -12.44 3.91
N ALA A 96 -8.93 -12.20 4.80
CA ALA A 96 -7.51 -12.18 4.48
C ALA A 96 -7.04 -13.53 3.91
N LEU A 97 -7.45 -14.64 4.54
CA LEU A 97 -7.13 -15.99 4.08
C LEU A 97 -7.74 -16.28 2.70
N MET A 98 -8.93 -15.77 2.42
CA MET A 98 -9.59 -15.94 1.12
C MET A 98 -8.92 -15.12 0.01
N GLN A 99 -8.56 -13.86 0.29
CA GLN A 99 -8.05 -12.92 -0.72
C GLN A 99 -6.53 -13.05 -0.95
N ILE A 100 -5.76 -13.20 0.13
CA ILE A 100 -4.29 -13.17 0.10
C ILE A 100 -3.71 -14.59 0.16
N GLY A 101 -4.42 -15.52 0.82
CA GLY A 101 -3.99 -16.90 1.00
C GLY A 101 -3.15 -17.11 2.26
N ARG A 102 -3.17 -18.36 2.75
CA ARG A 102 -2.51 -18.77 4.00
C ARG A 102 -1.02 -18.45 4.05
N GLU A 103 -0.27 -18.74 2.99
CA GLU A 103 1.21 -18.60 2.96
C GLU A 103 1.69 -17.16 3.14
N ARG A 104 0.81 -16.18 2.88
CA ARG A 104 1.07 -14.75 2.98
C ARG A 104 0.49 -14.13 4.25
N CYS A 105 -0.16 -14.94 5.09
CA CYS A 105 -0.67 -14.56 6.39
C CYS A 105 0.33 -14.97 7.49
N ILE A 106 0.76 -14.01 8.30
CA ILE A 106 1.62 -14.21 9.47
C ILE A 106 0.73 -14.04 10.71
N LEU A 107 0.45 -15.13 11.41
CA LEU A 107 -0.44 -15.12 12.57
C LEU A 107 0.38 -15.26 13.85
N LEU A 108 0.19 -14.30 14.75
CA LEU A 108 0.95 -14.16 15.99
C LEU A 108 -0.02 -14.11 17.17
N SER A 109 0.25 -14.82 18.26
CA SER A 109 -0.56 -14.77 19.47
C SER A 109 0.26 -14.53 20.71
N ASP A 110 -0.24 -13.70 21.63
CA ASP A 110 0.38 -13.47 22.94
C ASP A 110 -0.08 -14.47 24.02
N PHE A 111 -0.77 -15.51 23.59
CA PHE A 111 -1.32 -16.59 24.40
C PHE A 111 -1.18 -17.92 23.67
N ASP A 112 -1.32 -19.02 24.40
CA ASP A 112 -1.38 -20.35 23.82
C ASP A 112 -2.76 -20.59 23.19
N SER A 113 -2.81 -20.55 21.85
CA SER A 113 -4.05 -20.73 21.08
C SER A 113 -4.62 -22.14 21.13
N ARG A 114 -3.90 -23.10 21.73
CA ARG A 114 -4.34 -24.49 21.91
C ARG A 114 -4.66 -24.81 23.38
N ALA A 115 -4.63 -23.81 24.26
CA ALA A 115 -5.00 -23.99 25.65
C ALA A 115 -6.46 -24.45 25.79
N ALA A 116 -6.73 -25.37 26.72
CA ALA A 116 -8.07 -25.93 26.93
C ALA A 116 -9.14 -24.89 27.34
N GLY A 117 -8.71 -23.72 27.85
CA GLY A 117 -9.59 -22.60 28.20
C GLY A 117 -9.80 -21.57 27.08
N PHE A 118 -9.36 -21.88 25.86
CA PHE A 118 -9.49 -21.00 24.70
C PHE A 118 -10.24 -21.68 23.55
N GLU A 119 -11.26 -21.01 23.04
CA GLU A 119 -12.05 -21.45 21.89
C GLU A 119 -11.52 -20.76 20.62
N LEU A 120 -10.86 -21.56 19.78
CA LEU A 120 -10.48 -21.17 18.43
C LEU A 120 -11.49 -21.75 17.42
N PRO A 121 -12.01 -20.95 16.46
CA PRO A 121 -12.88 -21.45 15.41
C PRO A 121 -12.27 -22.65 14.68
N SER A 122 -13.08 -23.68 14.40
CA SER A 122 -12.59 -24.95 13.82
C SER A 122 -11.81 -24.78 12.52
N ASP A 123 -12.25 -23.83 11.68
CA ASP A 123 -11.62 -23.53 10.39
C ASP A 123 -10.19 -22.99 10.55
N MET A 124 -9.88 -22.41 11.71
CA MET A 124 -8.56 -21.86 12.03
C MET A 124 -7.61 -22.88 12.65
N ASN A 125 -8.08 -24.08 13.04
CA ASN A 125 -7.22 -25.10 13.69
C ASN A 125 -6.06 -25.57 12.80
N SER A 126 -6.21 -25.46 11.48
CA SER A 126 -5.17 -25.84 10.52
C SER A 126 -4.10 -24.77 10.33
N LEU A 127 -4.32 -23.55 10.82
CA LEU A 127 -3.44 -22.41 10.64
C LEU A 127 -2.23 -22.49 11.57
N GLU A 128 -1.09 -22.05 11.07
CA GLU A 128 0.11 -21.88 11.89
C GLU A 128 0.01 -20.54 12.61
N ILE A 129 -0.24 -20.60 13.92
CA ILE A 129 -0.26 -19.43 14.81
C ILE A 129 0.99 -19.52 15.68
N ARG A 130 1.89 -18.55 15.54
CA ARG A 130 3.13 -18.49 16.32
C ARG A 130 2.87 -17.74 17.62
N GLN A 131 2.94 -18.46 18.72
CA GLN A 131 2.90 -17.85 20.04
C GLN A 131 4.17 -17.02 20.29
N PHE A 132 4.03 -15.90 20.99
CA PHE A 132 5.13 -15.07 21.46
C PHE A 132 4.90 -14.57 22.89
N ASP A 133 5.99 -14.17 23.55
CA ASP A 133 5.95 -13.47 24.83
C ASP A 133 5.78 -11.95 24.58
N PRO A 134 4.78 -11.29 25.17
CA PRO A 134 4.61 -9.83 25.09
C PRO A 134 5.89 -9.02 25.34
N ASP A 135 6.78 -9.50 26.22
CA ASP A 135 8.03 -8.80 26.55
C ASP A 135 9.05 -8.86 25.40
N ASP A 136 8.91 -9.82 24.48
CA ASP A 136 9.77 -10.04 23.31
C ASP A 136 9.23 -9.41 22.01
N ILE A 137 8.23 -8.51 22.10
CA ILE A 137 7.52 -7.97 20.93
C ILE A 137 8.44 -7.40 19.84
N ASN A 138 9.54 -6.75 20.22
CA ASN A 138 10.49 -6.17 19.25
C ASN A 138 11.12 -7.26 18.35
N LYS A 139 11.47 -8.41 18.94
CA LYS A 139 12.01 -9.55 18.20
C LYS A 139 10.96 -10.16 17.27
N VAL A 140 9.72 -10.29 17.76
CA VAL A 140 8.60 -10.82 16.98
C VAL A 140 8.31 -9.94 15.77
N ILE A 141 8.29 -8.63 15.95
CA ILE A 141 8.12 -7.65 14.87
C ILE A 141 9.26 -7.75 13.86
N HIS A 142 10.50 -7.86 14.34
CA HIS A 142 11.66 -8.01 13.47
C HIS A 142 11.55 -9.27 12.60
N ASP A 143 11.27 -10.43 13.20
CA ASP A 143 11.06 -11.70 12.48
C ASP A 143 9.92 -11.60 11.44
N ALA A 144 8.82 -10.91 11.79
CA ALA A 144 7.70 -10.70 10.88
C ALA A 144 8.09 -9.83 9.69
N ILE A 145 8.83 -8.74 9.91
CA ILE A 145 9.35 -7.86 8.86
C ILE A 145 10.32 -8.62 7.95
N GLU A 146 11.25 -9.41 8.51
CA GLU A 146 12.16 -10.23 7.70
C GLU A 146 11.40 -11.20 6.80
N LYS A 147 10.37 -11.88 7.33
CA LYS A 147 9.53 -12.77 6.54
C LYS A 147 8.78 -12.03 5.42
N ILE A 148 8.23 -10.85 5.72
CA ILE A 148 7.59 -9.99 4.71
C ILE A 148 8.59 -9.62 3.61
N LEU A 149 9.78 -9.15 3.98
CA LEU A 149 10.81 -8.73 3.03
C LEU A 149 11.29 -9.89 2.16
N GLN A 150 11.55 -11.07 2.72
CA GLN A 150 11.94 -12.24 1.92
C GLN A 150 10.84 -12.64 0.93
N ASN A 151 9.59 -12.65 1.37
CA ASN A 151 8.47 -12.99 0.50
C ASN A 151 8.11 -11.88 -0.49
N SER A 152 8.57 -10.64 -0.25
CA SER A 152 8.34 -9.50 -1.14
C SER A 152 9.08 -9.62 -2.48
N LYS A 153 9.96 -10.61 -2.65
CA LYS A 153 10.52 -10.99 -3.96
C LYS A 153 9.45 -11.42 -4.96
N ILE A 154 8.31 -11.93 -4.50
CA ILE A 154 7.19 -12.34 -5.34
C ILE A 154 5.99 -11.45 -5.01
N SER A 155 5.43 -10.80 -6.02
CA SER A 155 4.18 -10.05 -5.92
C SER A 155 3.01 -10.86 -6.42
N ILE A 156 1.95 -10.98 -5.62
CA ILE A 156 0.69 -11.62 -6.06
C ILE A 156 -0.26 -10.61 -6.72
N VAL A 157 -0.14 -9.31 -6.41
CA VAL A 157 -1.01 -8.27 -6.96
C VAL A 157 -0.55 -7.85 -8.36
N SER A 158 0.78 -7.75 -8.57
CA SER A 158 1.35 -7.40 -9.89
C SER A 158 1.87 -8.61 -10.67
N GLU A 159 1.79 -9.82 -10.12
CA GLU A 159 2.26 -11.07 -10.76
C GLU A 159 3.74 -11.05 -11.19
N THR A 160 4.58 -10.30 -10.45
CA THR A 160 6.01 -10.14 -10.74
C THR A 160 6.89 -10.92 -9.77
N CYS A 161 8.02 -11.44 -10.25
CA CYS A 161 9.05 -12.11 -9.46
C CYS A 161 10.42 -11.43 -9.63
N SER A 162 11.14 -11.18 -8.53
CA SER A 162 12.48 -10.62 -8.52
C SER A 162 13.44 -11.48 -7.70
N GLU A 163 14.73 -11.53 -8.10
CA GLU A 163 15.76 -12.26 -7.35
C GLU A 163 16.13 -11.55 -6.04
N LEU A 164 16.13 -10.22 -6.07
CA LEU A 164 16.43 -9.35 -4.94
C LEU A 164 15.15 -8.81 -4.31
N ILE A 165 15.25 -8.43 -3.03
CA ILE A 165 14.18 -7.70 -2.35
C ILE A 165 14.03 -6.36 -3.07
N PRO A 166 12.84 -6.00 -3.57
CA PRO A 166 12.65 -4.73 -4.25
C PRO A 166 13.07 -3.56 -3.35
N GLN A 167 13.91 -2.66 -3.87
CA GLN A 167 14.33 -1.43 -3.19
C GLN A 167 14.24 -0.28 -4.18
N TYR A 168 13.95 0.92 -3.69
CA TYR A 168 14.04 2.13 -4.49
C TYR A 168 15.40 2.79 -4.38
N ASP A 169 15.95 3.13 -5.54
CA ASP A 169 17.01 4.12 -5.61
C ASP A 169 16.43 5.53 -5.46
N ASN A 170 17.28 6.48 -5.08
CA ASN A 170 16.92 7.88 -5.18
C ASN A 170 16.73 8.31 -6.63
N LEU A 171 15.47 8.53 -7.00
CA LEU A 171 15.08 8.81 -8.38
C LEU A 171 15.60 10.17 -8.84
N LEU A 172 15.78 11.13 -7.92
CA LEU A 172 16.36 12.43 -8.24
C LEU A 172 17.85 12.31 -8.59
N THR A 173 18.57 11.35 -8.00
CA THR A 173 20.01 11.16 -8.26
C THR A 173 20.32 10.23 -9.43
N ARG A 174 19.30 9.64 -10.08
CA ARG A 174 19.51 8.73 -11.21
C ARG A 174 19.96 9.50 -12.45
N GLU A 175 20.97 8.98 -13.13
CA GLU A 175 21.43 9.51 -14.43
C GLU A 175 20.50 9.12 -15.58
N THR A 176 19.78 8.00 -15.45
CA THR A 176 18.84 7.52 -16.46
C THR A 176 17.51 7.14 -15.82
N TYR A 177 16.41 7.57 -16.44
CA TYR A 177 15.06 7.26 -15.99
C TYR A 177 14.20 6.84 -17.19
N TYR A 178 13.32 5.86 -16.97
CA TYR A 178 12.40 5.39 -18.01
C TYR A 178 10.95 5.66 -17.58
N ILE A 179 10.23 6.39 -18.43
CA ILE A 179 8.82 6.70 -18.27
C ILE A 179 7.98 5.59 -18.89
N ASN A 180 7.14 4.93 -18.09
CA ASN A 180 6.16 3.99 -18.62
C ASN A 180 4.88 4.72 -19.05
N HIS A 181 4.81 5.08 -20.33
CA HIS A 181 3.67 5.82 -20.87
C HIS A 181 2.33 5.07 -20.84
N GLU A 182 2.33 3.74 -20.73
CA GLU A 182 1.10 2.95 -20.65
C GLU A 182 0.39 3.14 -19.30
N ASN A 183 1.15 3.43 -18.24
CA ASN A 183 0.63 3.68 -16.90
C ASN A 183 0.24 5.14 -16.64
N LEU A 184 0.42 6.03 -17.63
CA LEU A 184 0.06 7.44 -17.48
C LEU A 184 -1.44 7.69 -17.61
N PHE A 185 -2.21 6.81 -18.27
CA PHE A 185 -3.63 7.05 -18.50
C PHE A 185 -4.48 5.84 -18.13
N LEU A 186 -5.74 6.10 -17.77
CA LEU A 186 -6.76 5.07 -17.59
C LEU A 186 -6.78 4.12 -18.80
N SER A 187 -6.80 2.80 -18.53
CA SER A 187 -6.80 1.76 -19.55
C SER A 187 -7.95 1.95 -20.55
N LYS A 188 -7.79 1.41 -21.77
CA LYS A 188 -8.80 1.53 -22.84
C LYS A 188 -10.20 1.04 -22.41
N GLN A 189 -10.27 0.13 -21.45
CA GLN A 189 -11.53 -0.41 -20.91
C GLN A 189 -12.29 0.64 -20.06
N ALA A 190 -11.59 1.48 -19.30
CA ALA A 190 -12.20 2.55 -18.52
C ALA A 190 -12.81 3.67 -19.39
N ARG A 191 -12.32 3.86 -20.62
CA ARG A 191 -12.91 4.80 -21.61
C ARG A 191 -14.32 4.40 -22.04
N MET A 192 -14.62 3.10 -22.09
CA MET A 192 -15.89 2.60 -22.64
C MET A 192 -17.05 2.67 -21.65
N VAL A 193 -16.78 2.73 -20.35
CA VAL A 193 -17.80 2.63 -19.29
C VAL A 193 -18.39 4.00 -18.89
N ASN A 194 -17.62 5.09 -18.95
CA ASN A 194 -17.93 6.31 -18.19
C ASN A 194 -18.41 7.52 -19.01
N GLY A 195 -18.57 7.42 -20.33
CA GLY A 195 -18.93 8.55 -21.19
C GLY A 195 -17.83 9.62 -21.28
N SER A 196 -17.80 10.37 -22.38
CA SER A 196 -16.70 11.27 -22.74
C SER A 196 -16.51 12.48 -21.81
N SER A 197 -17.57 12.93 -21.13
CA SER A 197 -17.56 14.18 -20.35
C SER A 197 -16.81 14.09 -19.02
N ASN A 198 -16.64 12.90 -18.43
CA ASN A 198 -16.07 12.74 -17.08
C ASN A 198 -14.72 11.99 -17.09
N TYR A 199 -14.26 11.54 -18.26
CA TYR A 199 -13.04 10.74 -18.39
C TYR A 199 -11.78 11.49 -17.95
N PHE A 200 -11.64 12.75 -18.35
CA PHE A 200 -10.48 13.58 -18.01
C PHE A 200 -10.42 13.94 -16.51
N GLN A 201 -11.57 14.21 -15.89
CA GLN A 201 -11.65 14.45 -14.44
C GLN A 201 -11.26 13.22 -13.64
N GLN A 202 -11.66 12.03 -14.10
CA GLN A 202 -11.29 10.76 -13.48
C GLN A 202 -9.78 10.49 -13.58
N ILE A 203 -9.15 10.79 -14.71
CA ILE A 203 -7.68 10.67 -14.84
C ILE A 203 -6.98 11.56 -13.81
N LEU A 204 -7.34 12.85 -13.74
CA LEU A 204 -6.71 13.79 -12.79
C LEU A 204 -6.93 13.36 -11.33
N ARG A 205 -8.12 12.83 -11.01
CA ARG A 205 -8.42 12.29 -9.69
C ARG A 205 -7.53 11.08 -9.36
N GLN A 206 -7.42 10.13 -10.29
CA GLN A 206 -6.58 8.95 -10.10
C GLN A 206 -5.11 9.34 -9.96
N TRP A 207 -4.62 10.26 -10.78
CA TRP A 207 -3.24 10.77 -10.65
C TRP A 207 -2.96 11.35 -9.27
N TYR A 208 -3.92 12.11 -8.74
CA TYR A 208 -3.80 12.66 -7.40
C TYR A 208 -3.81 11.57 -6.32
N GLU A 209 -4.71 10.59 -6.41
CA GLU A 209 -4.82 9.46 -5.47
C GLU A 209 -3.55 8.61 -5.47
N GLU A 210 -3.01 8.29 -6.65
CA GLU A 210 -1.76 7.56 -6.81
C GLU A 210 -0.57 8.36 -6.25
N CYS A 211 -0.42 9.64 -6.63
CA CYS A 211 0.66 10.49 -6.11
C CYS A 211 0.60 10.63 -4.58
N SER A 212 -0.60 10.74 -4.01
CA SER A 212 -0.80 10.85 -2.57
C SER A 212 -0.47 9.54 -1.83
N SER A 213 -0.53 8.41 -2.53
CA SER A 213 -0.20 7.09 -1.98
C SER A 213 1.30 6.78 -1.94
N LEU A 214 2.12 7.55 -2.67
CA LEU A 214 3.58 7.42 -2.64
C LEU A 214 4.13 7.93 -1.31
N TYR A 215 5.13 7.24 -0.77
CA TYR A 215 5.72 7.62 0.52
C TYR A 215 6.89 8.57 0.35
N HIS A 216 7.81 8.31 -0.59
CA HIS A 216 9.01 9.11 -0.71
C HIS A 216 8.80 10.37 -1.54
N TYR A 217 9.55 11.40 -1.18
CA TYR A 217 9.48 12.71 -1.81
C TYR A 217 9.94 12.68 -3.28
N ASP A 218 11.05 12.02 -3.59
CA ASP A 218 11.57 11.86 -4.95
C ASP A 218 10.58 11.12 -5.88
N GLU A 219 9.87 10.12 -5.36
CA GLU A 219 8.81 9.43 -6.09
C GLU A 219 7.66 10.37 -6.44
N LYS A 220 7.16 11.14 -5.47
CA LYS A 220 6.12 12.15 -5.73
C LYS A 220 6.57 13.14 -6.79
N CYS A 221 7.82 13.62 -6.70
CA CYS A 221 8.38 14.55 -7.68
C CYS A 221 8.37 13.96 -9.09
N ILE A 222 8.98 12.79 -9.26
CA ILE A 222 9.09 12.14 -10.57
C ILE A 222 7.71 11.74 -11.11
N TYR A 223 6.82 11.22 -10.27
CA TYR A 223 5.44 10.89 -10.63
C TYR A 223 4.69 12.09 -11.22
N LEU A 224 4.83 13.26 -10.57
CA LEU A 224 4.21 14.49 -11.02
C LEU A 224 4.86 14.98 -12.33
N LEU A 225 6.18 14.98 -12.42
CA LEU A 225 6.91 15.42 -13.62
C LEU A 225 6.54 14.62 -14.86
N GLU A 226 6.45 13.30 -14.73
CA GLU A 226 5.97 12.41 -15.81
C GLU A 226 4.61 12.86 -16.37
N ARG A 227 3.77 13.49 -15.56
CA ARG A 227 2.37 13.83 -15.88
C ARG A 227 2.17 15.30 -16.22
N LEU A 228 3.00 16.21 -15.71
CA LEU A 228 2.92 17.65 -16.01
C LEU A 228 3.01 17.93 -17.51
N CYS A 229 3.86 17.19 -18.24
CA CYS A 229 4.00 17.30 -19.70
C CYS A 229 2.69 17.00 -20.47
N PHE A 230 1.74 16.32 -19.84
CA PHE A 230 0.48 15.93 -20.45
C PHE A 230 -0.70 16.83 -20.05
N LEU A 231 -0.53 17.74 -19.08
CA LEU A 231 -1.57 18.68 -18.67
C LEU A 231 -2.18 19.50 -19.82
N PRO A 232 -1.43 19.91 -20.86
CA PRO A 232 -2.03 20.60 -22.00
C PRO A 232 -3.15 19.81 -22.70
N LEU A 233 -3.15 18.47 -22.62
CA LEU A 233 -4.20 17.61 -23.20
C LEU A 233 -5.57 17.77 -22.52
N PHE A 234 -5.60 18.28 -21.28
CA PHE A 234 -6.81 18.45 -20.47
C PHE A 234 -7.44 19.84 -20.63
N GLY A 235 -6.79 20.73 -21.38
CA GLY A 235 -7.18 22.14 -21.53
C GLY A 235 -6.95 22.96 -20.25
N CYS A 236 -7.02 24.29 -20.37
CA CYS A 236 -6.93 25.21 -19.23
C CYS A 236 -8.24 25.24 -18.42
N THR A 237 -8.64 24.10 -17.88
CA THR A 237 -9.91 23.90 -17.17
C THR A 237 -9.77 24.17 -15.68
N GLN A 238 -10.89 24.40 -14.98
CA GLN A 238 -10.89 24.63 -13.53
C GLN A 238 -10.38 23.40 -12.76
N GLU A 239 -10.51 22.22 -13.36
CA GLU A 239 -10.10 20.92 -12.84
C GLU A 239 -8.58 20.76 -12.87
N VAL A 240 -7.91 21.20 -13.94
CA VAL A 240 -6.44 21.28 -13.98
C VAL A 240 -5.92 22.24 -12.92
N ASN A 241 -6.55 23.42 -12.77
CA ASN A 241 -6.17 24.36 -11.72
C ASN A 241 -6.36 23.79 -10.31
N THR A 242 -7.43 23.02 -10.10
CA THR A 242 -7.71 22.35 -8.83
C THR A 242 -6.71 21.24 -8.55
N PHE A 243 -6.37 20.43 -9.56
CA PHE A 243 -5.33 19.43 -9.48
C PHE A 243 -3.97 20.08 -9.13
N MET A 244 -3.57 21.12 -9.85
CA MET A 244 -2.31 21.83 -9.61
C MET A 244 -2.21 22.45 -8.22
N LYS A 245 -3.30 22.98 -7.67
CA LYS A 245 -3.34 23.46 -6.27
C LYS A 245 -3.12 22.32 -5.27
N LYS A 246 -3.82 21.20 -5.44
CA LYS A 246 -3.65 20.03 -4.58
C LYS A 246 -2.25 19.41 -4.68
N VAL A 247 -1.67 19.42 -5.88
CA VAL A 247 -0.30 18.99 -6.13
C VAL A 247 0.70 19.94 -5.47
N ALA A 248 0.45 21.25 -5.49
CA ALA A 248 1.30 22.21 -4.79
C ALA A 248 1.35 21.97 -3.28
N ASP A 249 0.23 21.54 -2.67
CA ASP A 249 0.19 21.13 -1.26
C ASP A 249 1.02 19.86 -1.00
N LEU A 250 0.99 18.89 -1.93
CA LEU A 250 1.86 17.70 -1.87
C LEU A 250 3.35 18.02 -2.08
N ALA A 251 3.62 19.15 -2.73
CA ALA A 251 4.94 19.68 -3.05
C ALA A 251 5.44 20.72 -2.02
N TYR A 252 4.79 20.88 -0.87
CA TYR A 252 5.13 21.93 0.10
C TYR A 252 6.55 21.80 0.70
N ASP A 253 7.15 20.61 0.67
CA ASP A 253 8.54 20.36 1.09
C ASP A 253 9.59 20.61 -0.01
N TYR A 254 9.20 21.18 -1.16
CA TYR A 254 10.12 21.44 -2.27
C TYR A 254 11.25 22.40 -1.88
N LYS A 255 12.50 21.93 -1.99
CA LYS A 255 13.67 22.80 -1.96
C LYS A 255 13.99 23.26 -3.38
N ILE A 256 14.39 24.53 -3.53
CA ILE A 256 14.79 25.13 -4.82
C ILE A 256 15.88 24.31 -5.53
N SER A 257 16.74 23.62 -4.78
CA SER A 257 17.76 22.70 -5.30
C SER A 257 17.19 21.54 -6.13
N ASP A 258 15.98 21.07 -5.80
CA ASP A 258 15.35 19.92 -6.45
C ASP A 258 14.83 20.33 -7.83
N ILE A 259 14.33 21.57 -7.97
CA ILE A 259 13.86 22.15 -9.24
C ILE A 259 15.01 22.27 -10.26
N ILE A 260 16.21 22.64 -9.82
CA ILE A 260 17.38 22.79 -10.71
C ILE A 260 17.81 21.43 -11.29
N LEU A 261 17.71 20.35 -10.50
CA LEU A 261 18.03 19.00 -10.94
C LEU A 261 16.99 18.48 -11.95
N ILE A 262 15.73 18.82 -11.69
CA ILE A 262 14.57 18.52 -12.54
C ILE A 262 14.63 19.26 -13.88
N GLU A 263 14.96 20.55 -13.89
CA GLU A 263 15.14 21.34 -15.12
C GLU A 263 16.22 20.72 -16.01
N LYS A 264 17.30 20.22 -15.41
CA LYS A 264 18.40 19.57 -16.13
C LYS A 264 17.96 18.26 -16.80
N GLN A 265 17.24 17.40 -16.10
CA GLN A 265 16.71 16.14 -16.64
C GLN A 265 15.61 16.37 -17.69
N ALA A 266 14.70 17.31 -17.45
CA ALA A 266 13.60 17.61 -18.37
C ALA A 266 14.09 18.25 -19.69
N CYS A 267 15.18 19.02 -19.66
CA CYS A 267 15.80 19.60 -20.86
C CYS A 267 16.51 18.56 -21.73
N GLU A 268 17.00 17.45 -21.17
CA GLU A 268 17.72 16.42 -21.91
C GLU A 268 16.77 15.42 -22.61
N GLU A 269 15.61 15.10 -22.03
CA GLU A 269 14.67 14.12 -22.62
C GLU A 269 13.53 14.74 -23.47
N ASN A 270 13.09 15.98 -23.18
CA ASN A 270 11.94 16.57 -23.89
C ASN A 270 12.28 17.30 -25.20
N ALA A 271 13.56 17.53 -25.50
CA ALA A 271 13.92 18.22 -26.75
C ALA A 271 13.52 17.40 -27.98
N ASP A 272 13.73 16.08 -27.98
CA ASP A 272 13.47 15.25 -29.17
C ASP A 272 12.00 14.83 -29.30
N ILE A 273 11.30 14.58 -28.19
CA ILE A 273 9.91 14.07 -28.22
C ILE A 273 8.90 15.18 -28.51
N LEU A 274 9.09 16.41 -27.99
CA LEU A 274 8.24 17.54 -28.34
C LEU A 274 8.46 17.99 -29.79
N PHE A 275 9.71 18.00 -30.28
CA PHE A 275 10.00 18.41 -31.65
C PHE A 275 9.41 17.42 -32.67
N HIS A 276 9.50 16.11 -32.43
CA HIS A 276 8.95 15.13 -33.35
C HIS A 276 7.42 15.14 -33.44
N ARG A 277 6.70 15.48 -32.35
CA ARG A 277 5.23 15.55 -32.38
C ARG A 277 4.70 16.90 -32.88
N LEU A 278 5.41 18.01 -32.69
CA LEU A 278 5.03 19.30 -33.25
C LEU A 278 5.31 19.40 -34.75
N VAL A 279 6.38 18.77 -35.25
CA VAL A 279 6.74 18.80 -36.69
C VAL A 279 5.90 17.84 -37.54
N LEU A 280 5.31 16.78 -36.96
CA LEU A 280 4.42 15.85 -37.67
C LEU A 280 2.93 16.20 -37.59
N SER A 281 2.59 17.33 -36.97
CA SER A 281 1.21 17.83 -36.85
C SER A 281 0.94 19.10 -37.66
N PHE A 282 1.78 19.39 -38.66
CA PHE A 282 1.52 20.33 -39.76
C PHE A 282 1.66 19.63 -41.11
#